data_AF-A0A976PDH8-F1
#
_entry.id   AF-A0A976PDH8-F1
#
_cell.length_a   1.000
_cell.length_b   1.000
_cell.length_c   1.000
_cell.angle_alpha   90.00
_cell.angle_beta   90.00
_cell.angle_gamma   90.00
#
_symmetry.space_group_name_H-M   'P 1'
#
loop_
_entity.id
_entity.type
_entity.pdbx_description
1 polymer ?
#
loop_
_entity_poly.entity_id
_entity_poly.type
_entity_poly.pdbx_seq_one_letter_code
_entity_poly.pdbx_strand_id
1 'polypeptide(L)'
;MLNLPDTTELLGGVVGTVNGIVGDVISTADGIVDGAAETAGGLVENLITTTENTVNNTATTVGVLANDVWYTTGALVDDILGEDGLVVSDVLGSDLVQGLIGSGGLVEGLTGTLLGGDLLGGVLGDDGLVGGLLGGGLLDGVLGDDGLVGGLVGGDLLGGVLGDDSLVGGLLGGDLVGGVLSGDLLNALLGSDGLVPGLLAAVLGDEGLVAGLLNGDLLNGVLGDEGLVGGLLGGDLIGGLLGGDLVGGLLGGDLLDGLLGDDGLVGGLLGGDLVGGLLGDDGLVGGLLGDDGLVGGLLGGDLVGGLLGDDGLVGGLLGGDLVGGLLGDDGLVGGLLAEDGLVGGLLGSDLVQTVAGDDGLVNGLLDTLLGESSLVGGLLGTVVDTTVDLTSPVVGTADGVVDGLLGDSSLLGGLLVGASVDLSATLSQELALV
;
A
#
# COMPACT_ATOMS: atom_id res chain seq x y z
N MET A 1 -32.60 -40.17 -10.67
CA MET A 1 -32.70 -38.78 -11.13
C MET A 1 -32.58 -37.89 -9.90
N LEU A 2 -31.38 -37.39 -9.63
CA LEU A 2 -31.17 -36.35 -8.62
C LEU A 2 -31.64 -35.04 -9.22
N ASN A 3 -32.69 -34.46 -8.65
CA ASN A 3 -33.26 -33.19 -9.07
C ASN A 3 -32.32 -32.09 -8.58
N LEU A 4 -31.25 -31.81 -9.34
CA LEU A 4 -30.37 -30.67 -9.04
C LEU A 4 -31.15 -29.39 -9.34
N PRO A 5 -31.14 -28.41 -8.42
CA PRO A 5 -31.77 -27.12 -8.66
C PRO A 5 -31.15 -26.46 -9.91
N ASP A 6 -32.00 -25.82 -10.69
CA ASP A 6 -31.60 -25.08 -11.89
C ASP A 6 -30.61 -23.98 -11.48
N THR A 7 -29.45 -23.93 -12.13
CA THR A 7 -28.38 -22.96 -11.83
C THR A 7 -28.88 -21.52 -11.94
N THR A 8 -29.93 -21.29 -12.73
CA THR A 8 -30.61 -20.00 -12.88
C THR A 8 -31.34 -19.56 -11.61
N GLU A 9 -31.91 -20.50 -10.85
CA GLU A 9 -32.63 -20.22 -9.60
C GLU A 9 -31.65 -19.93 -8.45
N LEU A 10 -30.52 -20.65 -8.41
CA LEU A 10 -29.44 -20.38 -7.45
C LEU A 10 -28.83 -18.98 -7.69
N LEU A 11 -28.55 -18.64 -8.96
CA LEU A 11 -27.99 -17.34 -9.32
C LEU A 11 -28.98 -16.21 -9.05
N GLY A 12 -30.27 -16.41 -9.34
CA GLY A 12 -31.34 -15.47 -8.98
C GLY A 12 -31.46 -15.24 -7.46
N GLY A 13 -31.31 -16.29 -6.66
CA GLY A 13 -31.28 -16.21 -5.20
C GLY A 13 -30.07 -15.45 -4.66
N VAL A 14 -28.87 -15.69 -5.19
CA VAL A 14 -27.65 -14.96 -4.83
C VAL A 14 -27.77 -13.49 -5.23
N VAL A 15 -28.21 -13.18 -6.45
CA VAL A 15 -28.41 -11.80 -6.90
C VAL A 15 -29.47 -11.09 -6.07
N GLY A 16 -30.57 -11.77 -5.72
CA GLY A 16 -31.59 -11.23 -4.82
C GLY A 16 -31.05 -10.92 -3.42
N THR A 17 -30.21 -11.80 -2.87
CA THR A 17 -29.57 -11.61 -1.57
C THR A 17 -28.57 -10.45 -1.61
N VAL A 18 -27.75 -10.37 -2.66
CA VAL A 18 -26.79 -9.27 -2.85
C VAL A 18 -27.53 -7.94 -3.01
N ASN A 19 -28.60 -7.90 -3.82
CA ASN A 19 -29.40 -6.69 -3.98
C ASN A 19 -30.10 -6.27 -2.67
N GLY A 20 -30.53 -7.24 -1.86
CA GLY A 20 -31.06 -6.97 -0.52
C GLY A 20 -30.00 -6.34 0.39
N ILE A 21 -28.81 -6.92 0.44
CA ILE A 21 -27.68 -6.39 1.23
C ILE A 21 -27.28 -5.00 0.74
N VAL A 22 -27.20 -4.78 -0.57
CA VAL A 22 -26.88 -3.47 -1.15
C VAL A 22 -27.97 -2.45 -0.79
N GLY A 23 -29.24 -2.83 -0.86
CA GLY A 23 -30.36 -1.98 -0.42
C GLY A 23 -30.29 -1.62 1.06
N ASP A 24 -29.99 -2.59 1.93
CA ASP A 24 -29.83 -2.38 3.37
C ASP A 24 -28.63 -1.47 3.68
N VAL A 25 -27.50 -1.63 2.97
CA VAL A 25 -26.32 -0.78 3.10
C VAL A 25 -26.63 0.65 2.67
N ILE A 26 -27.31 0.84 1.54
CA ILE A 26 -27.71 2.16 1.06
C ILE A 26 -28.67 2.82 2.06
N SER A 27 -29.69 2.11 2.53
CA SER A 27 -30.63 2.64 3.51
C SER A 27 -29.95 2.99 4.84
N THR A 28 -28.96 2.20 5.26
CA THR A 28 -28.18 2.49 6.46
C THR A 28 -27.30 3.72 6.26
N ALA A 29 -26.65 3.85 5.10
CA ALA A 29 -25.82 5.00 4.76
C ALA A 29 -26.65 6.29 4.70
N ASP A 30 -27.84 6.23 4.08
CA ASP A 30 -28.79 7.35 4.00
C ASP A 30 -29.24 7.78 5.40
N GLY A 31 -29.63 6.83 6.26
CA GLY A 31 -29.98 7.11 7.65
C GLY A 31 -28.83 7.71 8.48
N ILE A 32 -27.57 7.33 8.20
CA ILE A 32 -26.39 7.94 8.84
C ILE A 32 -26.19 9.37 8.35
N VAL A 33 -26.33 9.62 7.05
CA VAL A 33 -26.18 10.96 6.45
C VAL A 33 -27.28 11.89 6.97
N ASP A 34 -28.53 11.44 6.98
CA ASP A 34 -29.67 12.20 7.50
C ASP A 34 -29.51 12.49 9.00
N GLY A 35 -29.14 11.47 9.80
CA GLY A 35 -28.89 11.65 11.22
C GLY A 35 -27.72 12.62 11.51
N ALA A 36 -26.67 12.58 10.68
CA ALA A 36 -25.55 13.52 10.77
C ALA A 36 -25.97 14.95 10.39
N ALA A 37 -26.80 15.10 9.35
CA ALA A 37 -27.34 16.40 8.91
C ALA A 37 -28.27 17.01 9.96
N GLU A 38 -29.17 16.22 10.56
CA GLU A 38 -30.05 16.65 11.64
C GLU A 38 -29.24 17.07 12.88
N THR A 39 -28.22 16.29 13.25
CA THR A 39 -27.34 16.61 14.37
C THR A 39 -26.56 17.90 14.11
N ALA A 40 -26.00 18.07 12.91
CA ALA A 40 -25.26 19.27 12.53
C ALA A 40 -26.18 20.51 12.52
N GLY A 41 -27.38 20.39 11.95
CA GLY A 41 -28.40 21.45 11.97
C GLY A 41 -28.77 21.88 13.38
N GLY A 42 -29.05 20.91 14.27
CA GLY A 42 -29.35 21.17 15.68
C GLY A 42 -28.19 21.83 16.44
N LEU A 43 -26.93 21.46 16.15
CA LEU A 43 -25.76 22.11 16.73
C LEU A 43 -25.60 23.57 16.27
N VAL A 44 -25.81 23.83 14.98
CA VAL A 44 -25.76 25.18 14.40
C VAL A 44 -26.85 26.06 15.03
N GLU A 45 -28.07 25.57 15.14
CA GLU A 45 -29.19 26.33 15.72
C GLU A 45 -28.98 26.62 17.22
N ASN A 46 -28.46 25.64 17.97
CA ASN A 46 -28.07 25.86 19.36
C ASN A 46 -26.96 26.89 19.50
N LEU A 47 -25.96 26.87 18.61
CA LEU A 47 -24.88 27.85 18.60
C LEU A 47 -25.42 29.26 18.33
N ILE A 48 -26.25 29.42 17.29
CA ILE A 48 -26.88 30.70 16.94
C ILE A 48 -27.68 31.23 18.13
N THR A 49 -28.54 30.40 18.72
CA THR A 49 -29.36 30.77 19.88
C THR A 49 -28.50 31.17 21.08
N THR A 50 -27.42 30.45 21.34
CA THR A 50 -26.51 30.75 22.46
C THR A 50 -25.76 32.06 22.23
N THR A 51 -25.29 32.28 21.01
CA THR A 51 -24.59 33.51 20.62
C THR A 51 -25.52 34.71 20.71
N GLU A 52 -26.74 34.61 20.19
CA GLU A 52 -27.74 35.68 20.25
C GLU A 52 -28.09 36.06 21.70
N ASN A 53 -28.33 35.06 22.56
CA ASN A 53 -28.57 35.30 23.98
C ASN A 53 -27.38 35.99 24.67
N THR A 54 -26.15 35.60 24.32
CA THR A 54 -24.93 36.21 24.88
C THR A 54 -24.78 37.67 24.45
N VAL A 55 -25.01 37.96 23.17
CA VAL A 55 -24.98 39.30 22.60
C VAL A 55 -26.05 40.18 23.26
N ASN A 56 -27.29 39.70 23.35
CA ASN A 56 -28.40 40.43 23.95
C ASN A 56 -28.18 40.72 25.44
N ASN A 57 -27.68 39.75 26.20
CA ASN A 57 -27.33 39.95 27.60
C ASN A 57 -26.21 40.99 27.77
N THR A 58 -25.19 40.93 26.92
CA THR A 58 -24.07 41.87 26.95
C THR A 58 -24.52 43.28 26.58
N ALA A 59 -25.30 43.44 25.51
CA ALA A 59 -25.86 44.73 25.10
C ALA A 59 -26.72 45.34 26.21
N THR A 60 -27.57 44.54 26.85
CA THR A 60 -28.39 44.97 27.99
C THR A 60 -27.52 45.42 29.17
N THR A 61 -26.51 44.63 29.54
CA THR A 61 -25.61 44.94 30.66
C THR A 61 -24.82 46.22 30.41
N VAL A 62 -24.29 46.40 29.20
CA VAL A 62 -23.56 47.61 28.80
C VAL A 62 -24.49 48.82 28.82
N GLY A 63 -25.74 48.70 28.37
CA GLY A 63 -26.73 49.77 28.43
C GLY A 63 -27.10 50.19 29.86
N VAL A 64 -27.23 49.24 30.79
CA VAL A 64 -27.46 49.54 32.22
C VAL A 64 -26.24 50.25 32.81
N LEU A 65 -25.03 49.72 32.61
CA LEU A 65 -23.80 50.34 33.11
C LEU A 65 -23.59 51.75 32.56
N ALA A 66 -23.87 51.98 31.28
CA ALA A 66 -23.77 53.31 30.68
C ALA A 66 -24.75 54.31 31.32
N ASN A 67 -25.98 53.87 31.61
CA ASN A 67 -26.96 54.69 32.34
C ASN A 67 -26.50 54.95 33.78
N ASP A 68 -26.04 53.93 34.50
CA ASP A 68 -25.57 54.09 35.88
C ASP A 68 -24.40 55.08 35.98
N VAL A 69 -23.45 55.00 35.04
CA VAL A 69 -22.33 55.96 34.94
C VAL A 69 -22.83 57.37 34.65
N TRP A 70 -23.78 57.52 33.73
CA TRP A 70 -24.36 58.83 33.41
C TRP A 70 -25.10 59.44 34.60
N TYR A 71 -25.94 58.67 35.28
CA TYR A 71 -26.69 59.11 36.45
C TYR A 71 -25.78 59.46 37.62
N THR A 72 -24.80 58.62 37.94
CA THR A 72 -23.87 58.87 39.07
C THR A 72 -22.97 60.07 38.80
N THR A 73 -22.45 60.20 37.59
CA THR A 73 -21.63 61.36 37.20
C THR A 73 -22.47 62.63 37.19
N GLY A 74 -23.70 62.57 36.68
CA GLY A 74 -24.65 63.68 36.70
C GLY A 74 -25.01 64.12 38.12
N ALA A 75 -25.31 63.18 39.01
CA ALA A 75 -25.63 63.46 40.41
C ALA A 75 -24.43 64.08 41.15
N LEU A 76 -23.21 63.60 40.92
CA LEU A 76 -22.01 64.23 41.51
C LEU A 76 -21.79 65.65 41.01
N VAL A 77 -22.05 65.92 39.73
CA VAL A 77 -21.96 67.27 39.17
C VAL A 77 -23.03 68.18 39.76
N ASP A 78 -24.25 67.67 39.96
CA ASP A 78 -25.35 68.41 40.58
C ASP A 78 -25.13 68.63 42.08
N ASP A 79 -24.54 67.67 42.81
CA ASP A 79 -24.14 67.86 44.21
C ASP A 79 -23.02 68.91 44.36
N ILE A 80 -22.15 69.05 43.36
CA ILE A 80 -21.07 70.07 43.35
C ILE A 80 -21.61 71.45 42.93
N LEU A 81 -22.54 71.52 41.98
CA LEU A 81 -22.97 72.77 41.31
C LEU A 81 -24.40 73.23 41.63
N GLY A 82 -25.22 72.38 42.25
CA GLY A 82 -26.64 72.60 42.54
C GLY A 82 -26.87 73.54 43.72
N GLU A 83 -28.12 73.94 43.93
CA GLU A 83 -28.49 75.06 44.83
C GLU A 83 -28.10 74.88 46.30
N ASP A 84 -27.87 73.64 46.74
CA ASP A 84 -27.37 73.32 48.08
C ASP A 84 -25.87 73.01 48.10
N GLY A 85 -25.17 73.18 46.97
CA GLY A 85 -23.75 72.86 46.77
C GLY A 85 -22.94 73.29 47.97
N LEU A 86 -22.61 72.29 48.80
CA LEU A 86 -22.14 72.41 50.19
C LEU A 86 -20.74 73.04 50.31
N VAL A 87 -20.26 73.67 49.25
CA VAL A 87 -19.02 74.42 49.20
C VAL A 87 -19.27 75.93 49.15
N VAL A 88 -20.46 76.40 48.72
CA VAL A 88 -20.77 77.84 48.62
C VAL A 88 -21.67 78.33 49.76
N SER A 89 -22.71 77.58 50.13
CA SER A 89 -23.63 77.94 51.23
C SER A 89 -22.96 77.88 52.61
N ASP A 90 -22.11 76.88 52.85
CA ASP A 90 -21.31 76.77 54.08
C ASP A 90 -20.26 77.89 54.22
N VAL A 91 -19.83 78.48 53.09
CA VAL A 91 -18.85 79.58 53.07
C VAL A 91 -19.52 80.96 53.26
N LEU A 92 -20.83 81.09 52.96
CA LEU A 92 -21.61 82.33 53.09
C LEU A 92 -22.74 82.22 54.13
N GLY A 93 -22.38 81.84 55.37
CA GLY A 93 -23.31 81.52 56.45
C GLY A 93 -24.39 82.59 56.78
N SER A 94 -25.49 82.10 57.37
CA SER A 94 -26.75 82.79 57.72
C SER A 94 -26.63 84.10 58.50
N ASP A 95 -25.51 84.31 59.19
CA ASP A 95 -25.30 85.49 60.03
C ASP A 95 -25.14 86.76 59.19
N LEU A 96 -24.54 86.64 58.01
CA LEU A 96 -24.43 87.75 57.06
C LEU A 96 -25.81 88.13 56.50
N VAL A 97 -26.68 87.14 56.31
CA VAL A 97 -28.05 87.33 55.81
C VAL A 97 -28.93 88.01 56.87
N GLN A 98 -28.81 87.62 58.14
CA GLN A 98 -29.57 88.25 59.22
C GLN A 98 -29.12 89.67 59.55
N GLY A 99 -27.81 89.97 59.47
CA GLY A 99 -27.33 91.35 59.67
C GLY A 99 -27.83 92.31 58.59
N LEU A 100 -28.08 91.80 57.38
CA LEU A 100 -28.52 92.58 56.24
C LEU A 100 -30.04 92.75 56.19
N ILE A 101 -30.81 91.66 56.34
CA ILE A 101 -32.26 91.61 56.07
C ILE A 101 -33.09 91.28 57.32
N GLY A 102 -32.46 90.94 58.43
CA GLY A 102 -33.13 90.68 59.70
C GLY A 102 -33.76 91.94 60.29
N SER A 103 -34.72 91.76 61.19
CA SER A 103 -35.36 92.86 61.94
C SER A 103 -34.32 93.67 62.72
N GLY A 104 -34.27 94.98 62.51
CA GLY A 104 -33.23 95.86 63.04
C GLY A 104 -31.91 95.84 62.25
N GLY A 105 -31.86 95.09 61.16
CA GLY A 105 -30.78 95.14 60.18
C GLY A 105 -30.74 96.47 59.44
N LEU A 106 -29.71 96.63 58.62
CA LEU A 106 -29.43 97.87 57.89
C LEU A 106 -30.64 98.36 57.06
N VAL A 107 -31.43 97.43 56.51
CA VAL A 107 -32.58 97.74 55.65
C VAL A 107 -33.70 98.46 56.40
N GLU A 108 -34.02 98.02 57.62
CA GLU A 108 -35.11 98.62 58.40
C GLU A 108 -34.69 99.98 58.98
N GLY A 109 -33.44 100.12 59.45
CA GLY A 109 -32.93 101.40 59.97
C GLY A 109 -32.85 102.49 58.91
N LEU A 110 -32.46 102.14 57.68
CA LEU A 110 -32.39 103.09 56.57
C LEU A 110 -33.79 103.51 56.09
N THR A 111 -34.77 102.61 56.06
CA THR A 111 -36.13 102.96 55.61
C THR A 111 -36.83 103.91 56.57
N GLY A 112 -36.69 103.73 57.88
CA GLY A 112 -37.29 104.64 58.87
C GLY A 112 -36.75 106.07 58.84
N THR A 113 -35.46 106.23 58.57
CA THR A 113 -34.80 107.56 58.51
C THR A 113 -34.95 108.24 57.15
N LEU A 114 -35.01 107.47 56.07
CA LEU A 114 -35.17 107.99 54.72
C LEU A 114 -36.62 108.40 54.41
N LEU A 115 -37.62 107.63 54.84
CA LEU A 115 -39.03 107.86 54.47
C LEU A 115 -39.79 108.81 55.43
N GLY A 116 -39.22 109.13 56.60
CA GLY A 116 -39.93 109.72 57.74
C GLY A 116 -40.10 111.25 57.79
N GLY A 117 -39.59 112.03 56.82
CA GLY A 117 -40.04 113.42 56.63
C GLY A 117 -38.98 114.50 56.40
N ASP A 118 -37.72 114.31 56.78
CA ASP A 118 -36.76 115.44 56.75
C ASP A 118 -35.84 115.46 55.51
N LEU A 119 -35.39 114.30 55.00
CA LEU A 119 -34.52 114.24 53.81
C LEU A 119 -35.32 114.25 52.50
N LEU A 120 -36.42 113.50 52.42
CA LEU A 120 -37.24 113.45 51.21
C LEU A 120 -38.00 114.75 50.95
N GLY A 121 -38.36 115.52 51.98
CA GLY A 121 -39.00 116.83 51.79
C GLY A 121 -38.08 117.82 51.05
N GLY A 122 -36.79 117.87 51.42
CA GLY A 122 -35.80 118.72 50.76
C GLY A 122 -35.35 118.22 49.38
N VAL A 123 -35.49 116.92 49.10
CA VAL A 123 -35.13 116.32 47.81
C VAL A 123 -36.32 116.32 46.83
N LEU A 124 -37.52 115.89 47.25
CA LEU A 124 -38.69 115.63 46.41
C LEU A 124 -39.74 116.74 46.39
N GLY A 125 -39.68 117.74 47.27
CA GLY A 125 -40.60 118.88 47.22
C GLY A 125 -40.49 119.64 45.90
N ASP A 126 -41.53 120.40 45.55
CA ASP A 126 -41.57 121.21 44.33
C ASP A 126 -40.41 122.23 44.27
N ASP A 127 -39.98 122.72 45.43
CA ASP A 127 -38.80 123.58 45.62
C ASP A 127 -37.52 122.81 45.98
N GLY A 128 -37.57 121.48 45.99
CA GLY A 128 -36.46 120.59 46.31
C GLY A 128 -35.54 120.32 45.11
N LEU A 129 -34.46 119.56 45.35
CA LEU A 129 -33.47 119.22 44.30
C LEU A 129 -34.09 118.53 43.07
N VAL A 130 -35.06 117.63 43.28
CA VAL A 130 -35.76 116.91 42.22
C VAL A 130 -36.79 117.81 41.55
N GLY A 131 -37.52 118.64 42.30
CA GLY A 131 -38.42 119.66 41.73
C GLY A 131 -37.68 120.63 40.79
N GLY A 132 -36.51 121.12 41.19
CA GLY A 132 -35.66 121.98 40.35
C GLY A 132 -35.03 121.27 39.14
N LEU A 133 -34.69 119.97 39.26
CA LEU A 133 -34.11 119.18 38.17
C LEU A 133 -35.16 118.78 37.11
N LEU A 134 -36.36 118.39 37.55
CA LEU A 134 -37.47 117.95 36.69
C LEU A 134 -38.31 119.12 36.15
N GLY A 135 -38.44 120.22 36.91
CA GLY A 135 -39.45 121.27 36.67
C GLY A 135 -39.05 122.40 35.71
N GLY A 136 -37.82 122.41 35.16
CA GLY A 136 -37.45 123.39 34.13
C GLY A 136 -36.01 123.91 34.13
N GLY A 137 -35.05 123.17 34.69
CA GLY A 137 -33.64 123.58 34.74
C GLY A 137 -32.72 122.84 33.77
N LEU A 138 -32.28 121.64 34.16
CA LEU A 138 -31.14 120.95 33.55
C LEU A 138 -31.51 119.74 32.69
N LEU A 139 -32.56 118.99 33.03
CA LEU A 139 -32.96 117.83 32.22
C LEU A 139 -33.62 118.22 30.91
N ASP A 140 -34.34 119.34 30.86
CA ASP A 140 -34.97 119.81 29.63
C ASP A 140 -33.92 120.12 28.54
N GLY A 141 -32.81 120.75 28.93
CA GLY A 141 -31.69 121.02 28.00
C GLY A 141 -30.89 119.77 27.55
N VAL A 142 -31.05 118.62 28.20
CA VAL A 142 -30.34 117.37 27.85
C VAL A 142 -31.26 116.34 27.20
N LEU A 143 -32.47 116.16 27.74
CA LEU A 143 -33.48 115.16 27.34
C LEU A 143 -34.65 115.73 26.54
N GLY A 144 -34.84 117.05 26.51
CA GLY A 144 -35.86 117.66 25.67
C GLY A 144 -35.61 117.36 24.18
N ASP A 145 -36.63 117.57 23.35
CA ASP A 145 -36.58 117.26 21.91
C ASP A 145 -35.44 118.01 21.20
N ASP A 146 -35.11 119.22 21.67
CA ASP A 146 -34.00 120.05 21.20
C ASP A 146 -32.70 119.89 22.04
N GLY A 147 -32.71 118.97 23.01
CA GLY A 147 -31.59 118.69 23.90
C GLY A 147 -30.52 117.79 23.28
N LEU A 148 -29.39 117.63 23.96
CA LEU A 148 -28.25 116.84 23.46
C LEU A 148 -28.60 115.38 23.14
N VAL A 149 -29.46 114.74 23.93
CA VAL A 149 -29.90 113.35 23.72
C VAL A 149 -31.00 113.30 22.66
N GLY A 150 -31.93 114.25 22.65
CA GLY A 150 -32.92 114.40 21.57
C GLY A 150 -32.25 114.52 20.20
N GLY A 151 -31.20 115.34 20.12
CA GLY A 151 -30.40 115.50 18.90
C GLY A 151 -29.53 114.30 18.52
N LEU A 152 -29.12 113.43 19.45
CA LEU A 152 -28.31 112.23 19.15
C LEU A 152 -29.17 111.00 18.82
N VAL A 153 -30.31 110.84 19.50
CA VAL A 153 -31.24 109.71 19.35
C VAL A 153 -32.28 109.99 18.26
N GLY A 154 -32.78 111.23 18.18
CA GLY A 154 -33.78 111.65 17.21
C GLY A 154 -33.23 112.37 15.98
N GLY A 155 -31.98 112.85 16.02
CA GLY A 155 -31.35 113.63 14.95
C GLY A 155 -30.14 112.94 14.31
N ASP A 156 -30.13 112.92 12.98
CA ASP A 156 -29.07 112.81 11.96
C ASP A 156 -27.81 111.90 12.16
N LEU A 157 -27.30 111.69 13.36
CA LEU A 157 -26.05 110.95 13.62
C LEU A 157 -26.27 109.45 13.78
N LEU A 158 -27.20 109.00 14.63
CA LEU A 158 -27.53 107.58 14.76
C LEU A 158 -28.44 107.09 13.63
N GLY A 159 -29.36 107.94 13.15
CA GLY A 159 -30.18 107.61 11.97
C GLY A 159 -29.34 107.35 10.72
N GLY A 160 -28.23 108.06 10.53
CA GLY A 160 -27.32 107.84 9.41
C GLY A 160 -26.43 106.59 9.53
N VAL A 161 -26.22 106.05 10.74
CA VAL A 161 -25.33 104.89 10.99
C VAL A 161 -26.11 103.60 11.23
N LEU A 162 -27.31 103.68 11.81
CA LEU A 162 -28.16 102.53 12.18
C LEU A 162 -29.46 102.46 11.37
N GLY A 163 -29.77 103.47 10.55
CA GLY A 163 -30.96 103.45 9.70
C GLY A 163 -30.89 102.38 8.61
N ASP A 164 -32.04 101.99 8.10
CA ASP A 164 -32.18 100.90 7.11
C ASP A 164 -31.39 101.16 5.81
N ASP A 165 -31.19 102.44 5.46
CA ASP A 165 -30.43 102.88 4.28
C ASP A 165 -28.93 103.14 4.55
N SER A 166 -28.43 102.79 5.74
CA SER A 166 -27.03 103.00 6.14
C SER A 166 -26.10 101.85 5.72
N LEU A 167 -24.78 102.02 5.89
CA LEU A 167 -23.80 100.96 5.63
C LEU A 167 -23.98 99.73 6.54
N VAL A 168 -24.37 99.95 7.80
CA VAL A 168 -24.62 98.85 8.76
C VAL A 168 -25.99 98.24 8.52
N GLY A 169 -27.00 99.07 8.23
CA GLY A 169 -28.33 98.65 7.79
C GLY A 169 -28.28 97.79 6.52
N GLY A 170 -27.51 98.19 5.51
CA GLY A 170 -27.34 97.39 4.28
C GLY A 170 -26.51 96.12 4.45
N LEU A 171 -25.51 96.11 5.35
CA LEU A 171 -24.69 94.92 5.61
C LEU A 171 -25.46 93.87 6.45
N LEU A 172 -26.23 94.30 7.45
CA LEU A 172 -27.02 93.41 8.31
C LEU A 172 -28.42 93.12 7.76
N GLY A 173 -28.96 93.99 6.91
CA GLY A 173 -30.37 94.04 6.53
C GLY A 173 -30.79 93.21 5.32
N GLY A 174 -29.88 92.66 4.51
CA GLY A 174 -30.32 91.62 3.56
C GLY A 174 -29.46 91.28 2.36
N ASP A 175 -28.72 92.21 1.77
CA ASP A 175 -28.26 91.96 0.38
C ASP A 175 -26.99 91.10 0.29
N LEU A 176 -25.99 91.35 1.14
CA LEU A 176 -24.71 90.63 1.06
C LEU A 176 -24.65 89.45 2.04
N VAL A 177 -25.04 89.69 3.28
CA VAL A 177 -25.06 88.66 4.32
C VAL A 177 -26.29 87.77 4.16
N GLY A 178 -27.44 88.31 3.73
CA GLY A 178 -28.59 87.48 3.38
C GLY A 178 -28.37 86.70 2.08
N GLY A 179 -27.74 87.24 1.04
CA GLY A 179 -27.42 86.43 -0.16
C GLY A 179 -26.52 85.21 0.13
N VAL A 180 -25.59 85.35 1.09
CA VAL A 180 -24.63 84.29 1.46
C VAL A 180 -25.15 83.40 2.59
N LEU A 181 -25.92 83.95 3.55
CA LEU A 181 -26.43 83.25 4.75
C LEU A 181 -27.95 82.98 4.75
N SER A 182 -28.78 83.69 3.97
CA SER A 182 -30.23 83.40 3.81
C SER A 182 -30.51 82.12 3.03
N GLY A 183 -29.49 81.29 2.85
CA GLY A 183 -29.71 79.91 2.52
C GLY A 183 -29.80 79.63 1.04
N ASP A 184 -29.92 80.56 0.10
CA ASP A 184 -30.08 80.16 -1.32
C ASP A 184 -28.88 79.36 -1.86
N LEU A 185 -27.64 79.86 -1.65
CA LEU A 185 -26.44 79.13 -2.08
C LEU A 185 -26.14 77.94 -1.17
N LEU A 186 -26.34 78.08 0.14
CA LEU A 186 -26.14 76.99 1.09
C LEU A 186 -27.18 75.88 0.93
N ASN A 187 -28.41 76.18 0.53
CA ASN A 187 -29.49 75.24 0.26
C ASN A 187 -29.32 74.60 -1.12
N ALA A 188 -28.84 75.34 -2.11
CA ALA A 188 -28.46 74.76 -3.40
C ALA A 188 -27.27 73.77 -3.27
N LEU A 189 -26.36 73.99 -2.31
CA LEU A 189 -25.23 73.09 -2.09
C LEU A 189 -25.55 71.96 -1.09
N LEU A 190 -26.11 72.30 0.08
CA LEU A 190 -26.27 71.45 1.27
C LEU A 190 -27.74 71.19 1.65
N GLY A 191 -28.69 71.86 0.99
CA GLY A 191 -30.12 71.59 1.19
C GLY A 191 -30.49 70.19 0.75
N SER A 192 -31.68 69.72 1.14
CA SER A 192 -32.15 68.35 0.86
C SER A 192 -32.12 67.97 -0.62
N ASP A 193 -32.37 68.94 -1.50
CA ASP A 193 -32.32 68.80 -2.96
C ASP A 193 -31.05 69.44 -3.58
N GLY A 194 -30.09 69.78 -2.72
CA GLY A 194 -28.84 70.39 -3.10
C GLY A 194 -27.87 69.39 -3.75
N LEU A 195 -26.80 69.93 -4.31
CA LEU A 195 -25.80 69.13 -5.03
C LEU A 195 -25.13 68.06 -4.15
N VAL A 196 -24.87 68.36 -2.88
CA VAL A 196 -24.19 67.43 -1.97
C VAL A 196 -25.10 66.23 -1.66
N PRO A 197 -26.35 66.40 -1.15
CA PRO A 197 -27.21 65.24 -0.91
C PRO A 197 -27.61 64.51 -2.20
N GLY A 198 -27.81 65.21 -3.31
CA GLY A 198 -28.13 64.59 -4.59
C GLY A 198 -27.01 63.67 -5.12
N LEU A 199 -25.76 64.12 -5.04
CA LEU A 199 -24.61 63.29 -5.41
C LEU A 199 -24.39 62.14 -4.41
N LEU A 200 -24.60 62.40 -3.12
CA LEU A 200 -24.50 61.36 -2.09
C LEU A 200 -25.56 60.28 -2.29
N ALA A 201 -26.80 60.64 -2.63
CA ALA A 201 -27.85 59.69 -2.94
C ALA A 201 -27.57 58.92 -4.25
N ALA A 202 -27.06 59.58 -5.28
CA ALA A 202 -26.72 58.91 -6.54
C ALA A 202 -25.57 57.89 -6.41
N VAL A 203 -24.64 58.10 -5.47
CA VAL A 203 -23.50 57.18 -5.26
C VAL A 203 -23.78 56.19 -4.13
N LEU A 204 -24.20 56.67 -2.96
CA LEU A 204 -24.38 55.89 -1.72
C LEU A 204 -25.85 55.57 -1.39
N GLY A 205 -26.82 56.11 -2.11
CA GLY A 205 -28.23 55.78 -1.88
C GLY A 205 -28.55 54.33 -2.23
N ASP A 206 -29.72 53.87 -1.81
CA ASP A 206 -30.16 52.48 -1.96
C ASP A 206 -30.31 52.05 -3.43
N GLU A 207 -30.57 53.01 -4.32
CA GLU A 207 -30.58 52.84 -5.78
C GLU A 207 -29.32 53.42 -6.46
N GLY A 208 -28.35 53.86 -5.66
CA GLY A 208 -27.13 54.49 -6.12
C GLY A 208 -26.13 53.49 -6.70
N LEU A 209 -25.06 54.02 -7.29
CA LEU A 209 -24.02 53.22 -7.96
C LEU A 209 -23.41 52.16 -7.05
N VAL A 210 -23.14 52.48 -5.78
CA VAL A 210 -22.52 51.55 -4.83
C VAL A 210 -23.49 50.44 -4.46
N ALA A 211 -24.76 50.76 -4.22
CA ALA A 211 -25.78 49.75 -3.94
C ALA A 211 -26.02 48.86 -5.18
N GLY A 212 -26.09 49.43 -6.38
CA GLY A 212 -26.20 48.65 -7.62
C GLY A 212 -24.97 47.77 -7.92
N LEU A 213 -23.78 48.19 -7.51
CA LEU A 213 -22.57 47.37 -7.66
C LEU A 213 -22.51 46.26 -6.60
N LEU A 214 -22.74 46.58 -5.33
CA LEU A 214 -22.60 45.64 -4.22
C LEU A 214 -23.78 44.69 -4.06
N ASN A 215 -25.00 45.18 -4.27
CA ASN A 215 -26.25 44.44 -4.06
C ASN A 215 -26.98 44.12 -5.37
N GLY A 216 -26.50 44.63 -6.51
CA GLY A 216 -27.16 44.42 -7.79
C GLY A 216 -26.64 43.22 -8.58
N ASP A 217 -27.39 42.92 -9.64
CA ASP A 217 -27.21 41.76 -10.53
C ASP A 217 -25.81 41.61 -11.13
N LEU A 218 -24.97 42.64 -11.11
CA LEU A 218 -23.67 42.61 -11.79
C LEU A 218 -22.60 41.84 -11.00
N LEU A 219 -22.38 42.16 -9.72
CA LEU A 219 -21.43 41.37 -8.91
C LEU A 219 -22.00 39.99 -8.61
N ASN A 220 -23.32 39.87 -8.38
CA ASN A 220 -23.94 38.55 -8.20
C ASN A 220 -23.92 37.71 -9.49
N GLY A 221 -24.14 38.31 -10.66
CA GLY A 221 -24.06 37.61 -11.94
C GLY A 221 -22.64 37.22 -12.36
N VAL A 222 -21.60 37.88 -11.82
CA VAL A 222 -20.20 37.52 -12.07
C VAL A 222 -19.65 36.58 -11.00
N LEU A 223 -19.82 36.90 -9.73
CA LEU A 223 -19.18 36.23 -8.59
C LEU A 223 -20.13 35.36 -7.76
N GLY A 224 -21.45 35.52 -7.90
CA GLY A 224 -22.42 34.68 -7.21
C GLY A 224 -22.31 33.22 -7.67
N ASP A 225 -22.90 32.32 -6.88
CA ASP A 225 -22.78 30.87 -7.07
C ASP A 225 -23.36 30.40 -8.42
N GLU A 226 -24.44 31.05 -8.88
CA GLU A 226 -25.03 30.87 -10.22
C GLU A 226 -24.43 31.81 -11.28
N GLY A 227 -23.52 32.69 -10.87
CA GLY A 227 -22.82 33.63 -11.73
C GLY A 227 -21.73 32.96 -12.57
N LEU A 228 -21.09 33.74 -13.42
CA LEU A 228 -20.12 33.22 -14.41
C LEU A 228 -18.91 32.54 -13.74
N VAL A 229 -18.38 33.12 -12.66
CA VAL A 229 -17.26 32.55 -11.90
C VAL A 229 -17.74 31.44 -10.98
N GLY A 230 -18.88 31.60 -10.32
CA GLY A 230 -19.49 30.57 -9.47
C GLY A 230 -19.80 29.28 -10.24
N GLY A 231 -20.43 29.37 -11.41
CA GLY A 231 -20.70 28.19 -12.24
C GLY A 231 -19.44 27.53 -12.83
N LEU A 232 -18.41 28.32 -13.15
CA LEU A 232 -17.15 27.79 -13.68
C LEU A 232 -16.31 27.07 -12.61
N LEU A 233 -16.25 27.62 -11.39
CA LEU A 233 -15.46 27.10 -10.28
C LEU A 233 -16.23 26.14 -9.37
N GLY A 234 -17.54 26.30 -9.28
CA GLY A 234 -18.41 25.67 -8.29
C GLY A 234 -18.82 24.23 -8.59
N GLY A 235 -18.67 23.74 -9.83
CA GLY A 235 -18.81 22.30 -10.07
C GLY A 235 -19.07 21.86 -11.50
N ASP A 236 -19.78 22.66 -12.29
CA ASP A 236 -20.43 22.11 -13.49
C ASP A 236 -19.46 21.76 -14.62
N LEU A 237 -18.44 22.60 -14.85
CA LEU A 237 -17.49 22.38 -15.95
C LEU A 237 -16.16 21.84 -15.47
N ILE A 238 -15.48 22.54 -14.55
CA ILE A 238 -14.15 22.15 -14.10
C ILE A 238 -14.23 21.03 -13.05
N GLY A 239 -15.24 21.06 -12.18
CA GLY A 239 -15.53 19.98 -11.23
C GLY A 239 -15.89 18.67 -11.93
N GLY A 240 -16.75 18.70 -12.94
CA GLY A 240 -17.07 17.49 -13.73
C GLY A 240 -15.88 16.94 -14.54
N LEU A 241 -15.02 17.82 -15.06
CA LEU A 241 -13.88 17.40 -15.89
C LEU A 241 -12.67 16.92 -15.08
N LEU A 242 -12.36 17.59 -13.96
CA LEU A 242 -11.18 17.30 -13.14
C LEU A 242 -11.51 16.54 -11.84
N GLY A 243 -12.76 16.60 -11.37
CA GLY A 243 -13.16 16.17 -10.04
C GLY A 243 -13.52 14.70 -9.90
N GLY A 244 -13.65 13.92 -10.98
CA GLY A 244 -13.72 12.46 -10.81
C GLY A 244 -14.33 11.67 -11.96
N ASP A 245 -15.37 12.18 -12.62
CA ASP A 245 -16.24 11.26 -13.37
C ASP A 245 -15.62 10.72 -14.66
N LEU A 246 -14.99 11.58 -15.47
CA LEU A 246 -14.40 11.13 -16.73
C LEU A 246 -12.93 10.74 -16.58
N VAL A 247 -12.12 11.60 -15.96
CA VAL A 247 -10.67 11.38 -15.89
C VAL A 247 -10.31 10.48 -14.70
N GLY A 248 -11.00 10.62 -13.56
CA GLY A 248 -10.83 9.73 -12.41
C GLY A 248 -11.33 8.31 -12.70
N GLY A 249 -12.48 8.17 -13.36
CA GLY A 249 -12.98 6.84 -13.77
C GLY A 249 -12.10 6.12 -14.81
N LEU A 250 -11.43 6.88 -15.71
CA LEU A 250 -10.61 6.29 -16.76
C LEU A 250 -9.14 6.06 -16.35
N LEU A 251 -8.56 6.94 -15.53
CA LEU A 251 -7.15 6.89 -15.14
C LEU A 251 -6.92 6.59 -13.66
N GLY A 252 -7.94 6.76 -12.82
CA GLY A 252 -7.81 6.86 -11.36
C GLY A 252 -7.99 5.58 -10.56
N GLY A 253 -8.16 4.41 -11.20
CA GLY A 253 -8.06 3.13 -10.47
C GLY A 253 -9.03 2.08 -10.99
N ASP A 254 -10.34 2.33 -10.97
CA ASP A 254 -11.31 1.24 -10.98
C ASP A 254 -11.25 0.31 -12.21
N LEU A 255 -11.16 0.86 -13.43
CA LEU A 255 -11.11 0.04 -14.64
C LEU A 255 -9.73 -0.56 -14.91
N LEU A 256 -8.66 0.18 -14.61
CA LEU A 256 -7.29 -0.28 -14.88
C LEU A 256 -6.80 -1.23 -13.79
N ASP A 257 -7.11 -0.97 -12.52
CA ASP A 257 -6.82 -1.88 -11.40
C ASP A 257 -7.71 -3.13 -11.48
N GLY A 258 -8.99 -2.99 -11.86
CA GLY A 258 -9.87 -4.14 -12.06
C GLY A 258 -9.42 -5.06 -13.20
N LEU A 259 -8.72 -4.54 -14.21
CA LEU A 259 -8.21 -5.33 -15.33
C LEU A 259 -6.77 -5.82 -15.12
N LEU A 260 -5.87 -4.95 -14.69
CA LEU A 260 -4.42 -5.16 -14.67
C LEU A 260 -3.81 -5.21 -13.26
N GLY A 261 -4.55 -4.80 -12.22
CA GLY A 261 -4.09 -4.92 -10.84
C GLY A 261 -3.83 -6.38 -10.48
N ASP A 262 -3.03 -6.59 -9.43
CA ASP A 262 -2.62 -7.93 -8.98
C ASP A 262 -3.83 -8.83 -8.63
N ASP A 263 -4.91 -8.23 -8.11
CA ASP A 263 -6.21 -8.88 -7.85
C ASP A 263 -7.22 -8.72 -9.00
N GLY A 264 -6.84 -8.00 -10.04
CA GLY A 264 -7.64 -7.76 -11.24
C GLY A 264 -7.72 -9.01 -12.13
N LEU A 265 -8.49 -8.92 -13.21
CA LEU A 265 -8.76 -10.09 -14.05
C LEU A 265 -7.49 -10.71 -14.65
N VAL A 266 -6.52 -9.88 -15.07
CA VAL A 266 -5.25 -10.34 -15.64
C VAL A 266 -4.23 -10.67 -14.54
N GLY A 267 -4.13 -9.85 -13.48
CA GLY A 267 -3.22 -10.11 -12.36
C GLY A 267 -3.60 -11.39 -11.61
N GLY A 268 -4.90 -11.60 -11.37
CA GLY A 268 -5.42 -12.84 -10.82
C GLY A 268 -5.12 -14.03 -11.74
N LEU A 269 -5.40 -13.95 -13.04
CA LEU A 269 -5.17 -15.10 -13.93
C LEU A 269 -3.68 -15.48 -14.05
N LEU A 270 -2.77 -14.49 -14.07
CA LEU A 270 -1.33 -14.71 -14.27
C LEU A 270 -0.55 -14.90 -12.97
N GLY A 271 -0.93 -14.18 -11.92
CA GLY A 271 -0.24 -14.13 -10.64
C GLY A 271 -0.89 -14.95 -9.53
N GLY A 272 -2.20 -15.21 -9.60
CA GLY A 272 -2.99 -15.78 -8.51
C GLY A 272 -3.77 -17.05 -8.89
N ASP A 273 -3.39 -18.16 -8.28
CA ASP A 273 -4.20 -19.39 -8.14
C ASP A 273 -4.44 -20.26 -9.37
N LEU A 274 -4.83 -19.74 -10.54
CA LEU A 274 -5.20 -20.63 -11.65
C LEU A 274 -3.98 -21.12 -12.45
N VAL A 275 -3.20 -20.20 -13.03
CA VAL A 275 -2.03 -20.58 -13.82
C VAL A 275 -0.85 -20.93 -12.91
N GLY A 276 -0.63 -20.16 -11.84
CA GLY A 276 0.36 -20.48 -10.82
C GLY A 276 0.06 -21.81 -10.11
N GLY A 277 -1.19 -22.07 -9.75
CA GLY A 277 -1.59 -23.33 -9.11
C GLY A 277 -1.61 -24.53 -10.06
N LEU A 278 -1.69 -24.32 -11.38
CA LEU A 278 -1.58 -25.41 -12.36
C LEU A 278 -0.14 -25.67 -12.78
N LEU A 279 0.61 -24.63 -13.16
CA LEU A 279 1.92 -24.73 -13.81
C LEU A 279 3.10 -24.35 -12.92
N GLY A 280 2.89 -23.74 -11.76
CA GLY A 280 3.96 -23.44 -10.82
C GLY A 280 4.61 -24.73 -10.31
N ASP A 281 5.80 -24.59 -9.75
CA ASP A 281 6.61 -25.71 -9.25
C ASP A 281 5.86 -26.53 -8.19
N ASP A 282 5.09 -25.86 -7.32
CA ASP A 282 4.20 -26.48 -6.32
C ASP A 282 2.78 -26.73 -6.85
N GLY A 283 2.51 -26.38 -8.11
CA GLY A 283 1.22 -26.54 -8.76
C GLY A 283 0.93 -27.99 -9.18
N LEU A 284 -0.26 -28.23 -9.71
CA LEU A 284 -0.72 -29.57 -10.07
C LEU A 284 0.18 -30.28 -11.11
N VAL A 285 0.70 -29.53 -12.09
CA VAL A 285 1.63 -30.04 -13.11
C VAL A 285 3.07 -30.05 -12.57
N GLY A 286 3.50 -29.01 -11.86
CA GLY A 286 4.83 -28.95 -11.24
C GLY A 286 5.04 -30.07 -10.21
N GLY A 287 4.09 -30.31 -9.32
CA GLY A 287 4.13 -31.41 -8.36
C GLY A 287 3.93 -32.81 -8.97
N LEU A 288 3.44 -32.91 -10.21
CA LEU A 288 3.35 -34.19 -10.92
C LEU A 288 4.65 -34.50 -11.68
N LEU A 289 5.19 -33.52 -12.40
CA LEU A 289 6.31 -33.67 -13.35
C LEU A 289 7.66 -33.21 -12.81
N GLY A 290 7.69 -32.40 -11.76
CA GLY A 290 8.91 -31.95 -11.10
C GLY A 290 9.69 -33.12 -10.53
N ASP A 291 10.96 -32.88 -10.23
CA ASP A 291 11.92 -33.94 -9.87
C ASP A 291 11.48 -34.76 -8.65
N ASP A 292 10.82 -34.11 -7.68
CA ASP A 292 10.25 -34.74 -6.48
C ASP A 292 8.78 -35.19 -6.67
N GLY A 293 8.21 -34.91 -7.84
CA GLY A 293 6.83 -35.24 -8.19
C GLY A 293 6.63 -36.72 -8.48
N LEU A 294 5.37 -37.16 -8.60
CA LEU A 294 5.07 -38.59 -8.77
C LEU A 294 5.72 -39.19 -10.04
N VAL A 295 5.75 -38.43 -11.14
CA VAL A 295 6.40 -38.87 -12.40
C VAL A 295 7.91 -38.64 -12.33
N GLY A 296 8.37 -37.50 -11.82
CA GLY A 296 9.79 -37.21 -11.68
C GLY A 296 10.51 -38.21 -10.77
N GLY A 297 9.95 -38.51 -9.60
CA GLY A 297 10.51 -39.51 -8.68
C GLY A 297 10.44 -40.95 -9.21
N LEU A 298 9.40 -41.28 -9.99
CA LEU A 298 9.27 -42.61 -10.61
C LEU A 298 10.33 -42.83 -11.70
N LEU A 299 10.58 -41.81 -12.54
CA LEU A 299 11.52 -41.89 -13.67
C LEU A 299 12.95 -41.53 -13.30
N GLY A 300 13.13 -40.64 -12.32
CA GLY A 300 14.39 -39.94 -12.04
C GLY A 300 15.30 -40.64 -11.03
N GLY A 301 14.79 -41.51 -10.16
CA GLY A 301 15.68 -42.10 -9.14
C GLY A 301 15.20 -43.38 -8.48
N ASP A 302 13.99 -43.40 -7.93
CA ASP A 302 13.79 -44.30 -6.79
C ASP A 302 13.20 -45.67 -7.16
N LEU A 303 12.20 -45.71 -8.02
CA LEU A 303 11.53 -46.98 -8.34
C LEU A 303 12.09 -47.65 -9.59
N VAL A 304 12.10 -46.93 -10.72
CA VAL A 304 12.59 -47.50 -11.99
C VAL A 304 14.11 -47.59 -11.97
N GLY A 305 14.80 -46.58 -11.44
CA GLY A 305 16.24 -46.62 -11.19
C GLY A 305 16.63 -47.75 -10.22
N GLY A 306 15.91 -47.88 -9.10
CA GLY A 306 16.14 -48.97 -8.14
C GLY A 306 15.78 -50.37 -8.64
N LEU A 307 14.90 -50.50 -9.65
CA LEU A 307 14.56 -51.80 -10.25
C LEU A 307 15.49 -52.16 -11.41
N LEU A 308 15.74 -51.24 -12.33
CA LEU A 308 16.41 -51.49 -13.62
C LEU A 308 17.82 -50.91 -13.72
N GLY A 309 18.21 -50.01 -12.82
CA GLY A 309 19.57 -49.47 -12.79
C GLY A 309 20.60 -50.57 -12.50
N ASP A 310 21.86 -50.27 -12.79
CA ASP A 310 22.97 -51.24 -12.69
C ASP A 310 23.10 -51.83 -11.27
N ASP A 311 22.87 -51.01 -10.24
CA ASP A 311 22.83 -51.42 -8.82
C ASP A 311 21.42 -51.80 -8.34
N GLY A 312 20.43 -51.77 -9.23
CA GLY A 312 19.04 -52.07 -8.94
C GLY A 312 18.76 -53.58 -8.84
N LEU A 313 17.53 -53.96 -8.50
CA LEU A 313 17.20 -55.38 -8.26
C LEU A 313 17.41 -56.26 -9.49
N VAL A 314 17.10 -55.78 -10.70
CA VAL A 314 17.34 -56.49 -11.96
C VAL A 314 18.81 -56.33 -12.39
N GLY A 315 19.39 -55.14 -12.23
CA GLY A 315 20.80 -54.88 -12.52
C GLY A 315 21.74 -55.76 -11.71
N GLY A 316 21.57 -55.84 -10.39
CA GLY A 316 22.35 -56.72 -9.52
C GLY A 316 22.09 -58.22 -9.77
N LEU A 317 20.85 -58.60 -10.11
CA LEU A 317 20.52 -59.99 -10.44
C LEU A 317 21.25 -60.46 -11.71
N LEU A 318 21.29 -59.63 -12.75
CA LEU A 318 21.86 -59.96 -14.05
C LEU A 318 23.34 -59.58 -14.20
N GLY A 319 23.77 -58.51 -13.54
CA GLY A 319 25.03 -57.81 -13.76
C GLY A 319 26.21 -58.36 -12.97
N GLY A 320 26.00 -59.13 -11.90
CA GLY A 320 27.15 -59.69 -11.18
C GLY A 320 26.85 -60.67 -10.05
N ASP A 321 25.82 -60.43 -9.25
CA ASP A 321 25.84 -61.02 -7.90
C ASP A 321 25.25 -62.43 -7.83
N LEU A 322 24.09 -62.66 -8.45
CA LEU A 322 23.40 -63.95 -8.32
C LEU A 322 23.51 -64.79 -9.58
N VAL A 323 23.07 -64.29 -10.73
CA VAL A 323 23.17 -65.04 -12.00
C VAL A 323 24.60 -65.02 -12.50
N GLY A 324 25.29 -63.87 -12.40
CA GLY A 324 26.73 -63.78 -12.66
C GLY A 324 27.55 -64.70 -11.75
N GLY A 325 27.30 -64.67 -10.44
CA GLY A 325 27.96 -65.57 -9.48
C GLY A 325 27.61 -67.05 -9.61
N LEU A 326 26.48 -67.40 -10.23
CA LEU A 326 26.12 -68.80 -10.48
C LEU A 326 26.68 -69.31 -11.82
N LEU A 327 26.50 -68.55 -12.90
CA LEU A 327 26.76 -68.99 -14.28
C LEU A 327 28.02 -68.38 -14.91
N GLY A 328 28.57 -67.31 -14.35
CA GLY A 328 29.81 -66.71 -14.83
C GLY A 328 30.99 -67.66 -14.70
N ASP A 329 32.08 -67.35 -15.39
CA ASP A 329 33.26 -68.22 -15.51
C ASP A 329 33.88 -68.57 -14.14
N ASP A 330 33.88 -67.61 -13.21
CA ASP A 330 34.32 -67.79 -11.81
C ASP A 330 33.19 -68.21 -10.86
N GLY A 331 31.97 -68.38 -11.39
CA GLY A 331 30.77 -68.72 -10.63
C GLY A 331 30.70 -70.19 -10.24
N LEU A 332 29.69 -70.57 -9.47
CA LEU A 332 29.53 -71.96 -8.99
C LEU A 332 29.46 -72.99 -10.12
N VAL A 333 28.70 -72.70 -11.18
CA VAL A 333 28.57 -73.58 -12.35
C VAL A 333 29.77 -73.41 -13.28
N GLY A 334 30.23 -72.18 -13.51
CA GLY A 334 31.43 -71.91 -14.31
C GLY A 334 32.65 -72.63 -13.76
N GLY A 335 32.95 -72.47 -12.48
CA GLY A 335 34.05 -73.15 -11.79
C GLY A 335 33.87 -74.67 -11.66
N LEU A 336 32.66 -75.20 -11.67
CA LEU A 336 32.43 -76.65 -11.72
C LEU A 336 32.78 -77.23 -13.10
N LEU A 337 32.41 -76.51 -14.16
CA LEU A 337 32.57 -76.90 -15.56
C LEU A 337 33.88 -76.43 -16.21
N ALA A 338 34.59 -75.51 -15.57
CA ALA A 338 35.90 -75.03 -15.99
C ALA A 338 36.87 -76.21 -16.14
N GLU A 339 37.91 -76.04 -16.94
CA GLU A 339 38.89 -77.08 -17.24
C GLU A 339 39.56 -77.64 -15.97
N ASP A 340 39.85 -76.77 -15.01
CA ASP A 340 40.38 -77.12 -13.68
C ASP A 340 39.27 -77.43 -12.64
N GLY A 341 38.01 -77.33 -13.04
CA GLY A 341 36.84 -77.59 -12.21
C GLY A 341 36.65 -79.07 -11.89
N LEU A 342 35.77 -79.39 -10.95
CA LEU A 342 35.58 -80.80 -10.56
C LEU A 342 35.04 -81.66 -11.71
N VAL A 343 34.15 -81.14 -12.58
CA VAL A 343 33.71 -81.88 -13.77
C VAL A 343 34.77 -81.82 -14.87
N GLY A 344 35.41 -80.65 -15.06
CA GLY A 344 36.49 -80.49 -16.03
C GLY A 344 37.67 -81.41 -15.77
N GLY A 345 38.15 -81.54 -14.54
CA GLY A 345 39.25 -82.45 -14.17
C GLY A 345 38.86 -83.93 -14.17
N LEU A 346 37.58 -84.25 -13.91
CA LEU A 346 37.10 -85.64 -13.97
C LEU A 346 36.96 -86.15 -15.41
N LEU A 347 36.41 -85.30 -16.29
CA LEU A 347 36.26 -85.60 -17.73
C LEU A 347 37.53 -85.26 -18.53
N GLY A 348 38.38 -84.43 -17.96
CA GLY A 348 39.64 -83.98 -18.52
C GLY A 348 40.68 -85.08 -18.48
N SER A 349 41.85 -84.75 -19.03
CA SER A 349 42.90 -85.72 -19.26
C SER A 349 43.45 -86.35 -17.98
N ASP A 350 43.30 -85.75 -16.81
CA ASP A 350 44.05 -86.18 -15.62
C ASP A 350 43.52 -87.49 -15.03
N LEU A 351 42.22 -87.61 -14.76
CA LEU A 351 41.68 -88.89 -14.28
C LEU A 351 41.69 -89.95 -15.39
N VAL A 352 41.38 -89.55 -16.63
CA VAL A 352 41.40 -90.46 -17.77
C VAL A 352 42.81 -91.00 -18.00
N GLN A 353 43.87 -90.19 -17.88
CA GLN A 353 45.25 -90.66 -17.94
C GLN A 353 45.64 -91.50 -16.72
N THR A 354 45.19 -91.15 -15.51
CA THR A 354 45.49 -91.96 -14.31
C THR A 354 44.88 -93.36 -14.40
N VAL A 355 43.70 -93.50 -14.99
CA VAL A 355 43.03 -94.81 -15.12
C VAL A 355 43.48 -95.53 -16.39
N ALA A 356 43.44 -94.87 -17.54
CA ALA A 356 43.57 -95.47 -18.86
C ALA A 356 44.74 -94.93 -19.70
N GLY A 357 45.55 -94.01 -19.16
CA GLY A 357 46.77 -93.55 -19.80
C GLY A 357 47.87 -94.61 -19.79
N ASP A 358 48.95 -94.35 -20.51
CA ASP A 358 50.03 -95.32 -20.74
C ASP A 358 50.65 -95.84 -19.42
N ASP A 359 50.79 -94.98 -18.41
CA ASP A 359 51.23 -95.35 -17.05
C ASP A 359 50.06 -95.55 -16.06
N GLY A 360 48.83 -95.59 -16.57
CA GLY A 360 47.61 -95.63 -15.78
C GLY A 360 47.35 -96.99 -15.13
N LEU A 361 46.40 -97.03 -14.19
CA LEU A 361 46.03 -98.23 -13.44
C LEU A 361 45.72 -99.45 -14.32
N VAL A 362 45.05 -99.25 -15.46
CA VAL A 362 44.73 -100.33 -16.40
C VAL A 362 46.00 -100.93 -16.98
N ASN A 363 46.92 -100.10 -17.49
CA ASN A 363 48.16 -100.56 -18.09
C ASN A 363 49.11 -101.14 -17.03
N GLY A 364 49.20 -100.53 -15.84
CA GLY A 364 49.98 -101.09 -14.73
C GLY A 364 49.45 -102.45 -14.25
N LEU A 365 48.14 -102.67 -14.26
CA LEU A 365 47.55 -103.98 -13.96
C LEU A 365 47.83 -104.98 -15.07
N LEU A 366 47.74 -104.56 -16.34
CA LEU A 366 48.10 -105.41 -17.49
C LEU A 366 49.58 -105.81 -17.41
N ASP A 367 50.50 -104.91 -17.11
CA ASP A 367 51.92 -105.22 -16.92
C ASP A 367 52.16 -106.15 -15.73
N THR A 368 51.42 -105.97 -14.63
CA THR A 368 51.52 -106.87 -13.47
C THR A 368 51.03 -108.28 -13.78
N LEU A 369 49.99 -108.42 -14.61
CA LEU A 369 49.42 -109.73 -14.94
C LEU A 369 50.12 -110.41 -16.13
N LEU A 370 50.47 -109.66 -17.17
CA LEU A 370 50.94 -110.16 -18.46
C LEU A 370 52.40 -109.78 -18.76
N GLY A 371 52.99 -108.87 -17.99
CA GLY A 371 54.38 -108.48 -18.17
C GLY A 371 55.31 -109.66 -17.98
N GLU A 372 56.47 -109.60 -18.64
CA GLU A 372 57.42 -110.71 -18.77
C GLU A 372 57.92 -111.26 -17.41
N SER A 373 57.86 -110.43 -16.36
CA SER A 373 58.25 -110.79 -14.99
C SER A 373 57.10 -111.29 -14.11
N SER A 374 55.86 -111.31 -14.62
CA SER A 374 54.68 -111.78 -13.89
C SER A 374 54.62 -113.31 -13.84
N LEU A 375 53.74 -113.88 -13.01
CA LEU A 375 53.56 -115.34 -12.98
C LEU A 375 52.99 -115.88 -14.30
N VAL A 376 52.05 -115.17 -14.93
CA VAL A 376 51.47 -115.60 -16.21
C VAL A 376 52.44 -115.33 -17.34
N GLY A 377 53.09 -114.16 -17.37
CA GLY A 377 54.14 -113.85 -18.35
C GLY A 377 55.34 -114.79 -18.23
N GLY A 378 55.77 -115.14 -17.02
CA GLY A 378 56.83 -116.11 -16.77
C GLY A 378 56.42 -117.56 -17.08
N LEU A 379 55.17 -117.96 -16.82
CA LEU A 379 54.66 -119.26 -17.25
C LEU A 379 54.56 -119.31 -18.78
N LEU A 380 54.07 -118.26 -19.43
CA LEU A 380 54.01 -118.16 -20.88
C LEU A 380 55.41 -118.18 -21.50
N GLY A 381 56.36 -117.44 -20.93
CA GLY A 381 57.77 -117.47 -21.30
C GLY A 381 58.36 -118.87 -21.12
N THR A 382 58.13 -119.53 -19.98
CA THR A 382 58.58 -120.90 -19.74
C THR A 382 57.97 -121.89 -20.73
N VAL A 383 56.67 -121.76 -21.03
CA VAL A 383 56.01 -122.61 -22.03
C VAL A 383 56.61 -122.38 -23.41
N VAL A 384 56.81 -121.12 -23.80
CA VAL A 384 57.44 -120.74 -25.08
C VAL A 384 58.86 -121.29 -25.15
N ASP A 385 59.70 -121.03 -24.15
CA ASP A 385 61.08 -121.53 -24.06
C ASP A 385 61.11 -123.05 -24.07
N THR A 386 60.23 -123.72 -23.32
CA THR A 386 60.13 -125.19 -23.35
C THR A 386 59.73 -125.69 -24.73
N THR A 387 58.79 -125.04 -25.42
CA THR A 387 58.45 -125.43 -26.80
C THR A 387 59.59 -125.17 -27.78
N VAL A 388 60.35 -124.07 -27.63
CA VAL A 388 61.54 -123.77 -28.45
C VAL A 388 62.64 -124.78 -28.16
N ASP A 389 62.91 -125.11 -26.90
CA ASP A 389 63.93 -126.07 -26.48
C ASP A 389 63.57 -127.50 -26.86
N LEU A 390 62.29 -127.89 -26.89
CA LEU A 390 61.86 -129.21 -27.35
C LEU A 390 61.92 -129.34 -28.88
N THR A 391 61.72 -128.24 -29.61
CA THR A 391 61.78 -128.25 -31.08
C THR A 391 63.21 -128.09 -31.62
N SER A 392 64.08 -127.38 -30.89
CA SER A 392 65.49 -127.17 -31.24
C SER A 392 66.31 -128.46 -31.51
N PRO A 393 66.27 -129.51 -30.67
CA PRO A 393 66.97 -130.77 -30.94
C PRO A 393 66.29 -131.59 -32.02
N VAL A 394 64.98 -131.45 -32.27
CA VAL A 394 64.33 -132.12 -33.42
C VAL A 394 64.82 -131.51 -34.73
N VAL A 395 64.97 -130.18 -34.78
CA VAL A 395 65.58 -129.49 -35.94
C VAL A 395 67.07 -129.84 -36.07
N GLY A 396 67.83 -129.82 -34.97
CA GLY A 396 69.26 -130.15 -34.99
C GLY A 396 69.58 -131.62 -35.26
N THR A 397 68.73 -132.55 -34.81
CA THR A 397 68.88 -133.99 -35.14
C THR A 397 68.41 -134.30 -36.55
N ALA A 398 67.39 -133.63 -37.08
CA ALA A 398 67.03 -133.74 -38.48
C ALA A 398 68.19 -133.30 -39.38
N ASP A 399 68.84 -132.18 -39.06
CA ASP A 399 70.02 -131.68 -39.78
C ASP A 399 71.21 -132.66 -39.66
N GLY A 400 71.52 -133.12 -38.45
CA GLY A 400 72.61 -134.08 -38.20
C GLY A 400 72.37 -135.49 -38.77
N VAL A 401 71.11 -135.94 -38.90
CA VAL A 401 70.76 -137.22 -39.56
C VAL A 401 70.90 -137.10 -41.07
N VAL A 402 70.51 -135.97 -41.67
CA VAL A 402 70.73 -135.72 -43.10
C VAL A 402 72.23 -135.69 -43.40
N ASP A 403 73.00 -134.98 -42.60
CA ASP A 403 74.45 -134.86 -42.76
C ASP A 403 75.17 -136.20 -42.49
N GLY A 404 74.69 -136.98 -41.51
CA GLY A 404 75.20 -138.32 -41.20
C GLY A 404 74.83 -139.42 -42.21
N LEU A 405 73.73 -139.28 -42.95
CA LEU A 405 73.28 -140.26 -43.94
C LEU A 405 73.85 -140.00 -45.35
N LEU A 406 74.12 -138.73 -45.68
CA LEU A 406 74.64 -138.32 -46.99
C LEU A 406 76.13 -137.95 -46.97
N GLY A 407 76.72 -137.71 -45.80
CA GLY A 407 78.11 -137.30 -45.69
C GLY A 407 79.09 -138.35 -46.23
N ASP A 408 80.23 -137.88 -46.73
CA ASP A 408 81.27 -138.68 -47.42
C ASP A 408 81.83 -139.84 -46.58
N SER A 409 81.61 -139.81 -45.25
CA SER A 409 82.06 -140.82 -44.28
C SER A 409 80.98 -141.83 -43.89
N SER A 410 79.75 -141.66 -44.38
CA SER A 410 78.59 -142.47 -43.99
C SER A 410 78.64 -143.86 -44.61
N LEU A 411 77.92 -144.83 -44.01
CA LEU A 411 77.85 -146.19 -44.55
C LEU A 411 77.12 -146.23 -45.90
N LEU A 412 76.16 -145.31 -46.14
CA LEU A 412 75.48 -145.17 -47.43
C LEU A 412 76.35 -144.46 -48.45
N GLY A 413 77.08 -143.41 -48.06
CA GLY A 413 78.10 -142.74 -48.88
C GLY A 413 79.23 -143.69 -49.26
N GLY A 414 79.75 -144.45 -48.29
CA GLY A 414 80.74 -145.51 -48.47
C GLY A 414 80.22 -146.71 -49.26
N LEU A 415 78.94 -147.08 -49.13
CA LEU A 415 78.31 -148.11 -49.98
C LEU A 415 78.09 -147.59 -51.41
N LEU A 416 77.75 -146.31 -51.61
CA LEU A 416 77.67 -145.70 -52.93
C LEU A 416 79.05 -145.66 -53.60
N VAL A 417 80.08 -145.24 -52.87
CA VAL A 417 81.48 -145.21 -53.32
C VAL A 417 81.98 -146.64 -53.57
N GLY A 418 81.73 -147.56 -52.65
CA GLY A 418 82.11 -148.98 -52.75
C GLY A 418 81.39 -149.71 -53.87
N ALA A 419 80.07 -149.55 -54.01
CA ALA A 419 79.31 -150.11 -55.14
C ALA A 419 79.79 -149.51 -56.47
N SER A 420 80.16 -148.23 -56.52
CA SER A 420 80.81 -147.62 -57.68
C SER A 420 82.15 -148.28 -58.02
N VAL A 421 83.00 -148.54 -57.02
CA VAL A 421 84.31 -149.18 -57.18
C VAL A 421 84.19 -150.65 -57.56
N ASP A 422 83.31 -151.40 -56.90
CA ASP A 422 83.07 -152.83 -57.15
C ASP A 422 82.38 -153.05 -58.50
N LEU A 423 81.42 -152.19 -58.89
CA LEU A 423 80.81 -152.24 -60.21
C LEU A 423 81.84 -151.91 -61.30
N SER A 424 82.71 -150.92 -61.08
CA SER A 424 83.83 -150.59 -61.97
C SER A 424 84.81 -151.75 -62.11
N ALA A 425 85.19 -152.39 -61.00
CA ALA A 425 86.10 -153.53 -60.98
C ALA A 425 85.49 -154.78 -61.64
N THR A 426 84.20 -155.05 -61.38
CA THR A 426 83.46 -156.17 -61.97
C THR A 426 83.29 -156.00 -63.48
N LEU A 427 82.89 -154.80 -63.94
CA LEU A 427 82.84 -154.50 -65.38
C LEU A 427 84.24 -154.62 -66.03
N SER A 428 85.30 -154.17 -65.37
CA SER A 428 86.66 -154.24 -65.90
C SER A 428 87.15 -155.68 -66.04
N GLN A 429 86.82 -156.56 -65.09
CA GLN A 429 87.13 -157.99 -65.15
C GLN A 429 86.29 -158.73 -66.19
N GLU A 430 84.99 -158.44 -66.27
CA GLU A 430 84.08 -159.05 -67.25
C GLU A 430 84.46 -158.66 -68.69
N LEU A 431 84.96 -157.44 -68.90
CA LEU A 431 85.41 -156.95 -70.21
C LEU A 431 86.74 -157.55 -70.68
N ALA A 432 87.60 -158.03 -69.79
CA ALA A 432 88.92 -158.55 -70.18
C ALA A 432 88.93 -160.06 -70.47
N LEU A 433 87.86 -160.77 -70.12
CA LEU A 433 87.65 -162.18 -70.47
C LEU A 433 86.90 -162.36 -71.80
N VAL A 434 86.45 -161.25 -72.43
CA VAL A 434 86.00 -161.14 -73.82
C VAL A 434 87.16 -160.58 -74.66
#